data_AF-A0A0D2I719-F1
#
_entry.id   AF-A0A0D2I719-F1
#
_cell.length_a   1.000
_cell.length_b   1.000
_cell.length_c   1.000
_cell.angle_alpha   90.00
_cell.angle_beta   90.00
_cell.angle_gamma   90.00
#
_symmetry.space_group_name_H-M   'P 1'
#
loop_
_entity.id
_entity.type
_entity.pdbx_description
1 polymer ?
#
loop_
_entity_poly.entity_id
_entity_poly.type
_entity_poly.pdbx_seq_one_letter_code
_entity_poly.pdbx_strand_id
1 'polypeptide(L)'
;MKSSMLTGQILRSFRPARTGPSRASVNSFSSLSQVRPLVRSTPSLNTRIQSRNARKYARPPNRFEQAVIDARVKHPILFPFLLFGSTASVILLIIMAYDQWRREKKGTSVYPPAVEDQLRLALHYTHISPDPDTASQYFMQAIKKAEEVGMDPYSKETVGIRVRFSQMLEEFGHVKAAIEILDGISSDLQQKLAELDQAQSIKTDTPSGLDPEIANFRANLIKGIVKLKIKISSMYESDYIQDPGMAKQVLSDAVGLVVKETKNPQINTFTEDNGAGLTTGEIAAMLSQMGDLYATSGEEENAVQLYMLTLQPLRASCNGTRYCKEVQVLSNIASTMDMALKKPTAKINGKPASKDTLAAGRRAALRWADQAIATADIIKPEDRDEICTAALISAQMTRADLLLDNGDKAKSREAFLSLLPTLREKNLLPLIETAEQGLKRAST
;
A
#
# COMPACT_ATOMS: atom_id res chain seq x y z
N MET A 1 -36.55 2.15 -6.22
CA MET A 1 -35.68 2.95 -5.31
C MET A 1 -34.63 2.14 -4.55
N LYS A 2 -34.82 0.83 -4.26
CA LYS A 2 -33.79 -0.01 -3.59
C LYS A 2 -32.66 -0.52 -4.50
N SER A 3 -32.84 -0.55 -5.83
CA SER A 3 -31.85 -1.08 -6.79
C SER A 3 -30.63 -0.18 -7.02
N SER A 4 -30.71 1.12 -6.71
CA SER A 4 -29.66 2.10 -7.05
C SER A 4 -28.57 2.24 -6.00
N MET A 5 -28.75 1.68 -4.80
CA MET A 5 -27.71 1.69 -3.75
C MET A 5 -26.63 0.60 -3.97
N LEU A 6 -26.93 -0.44 -4.76
CA LEU A 6 -26.01 -1.56 -4.95
C LEU A 6 -24.82 -1.22 -5.86
N THR A 7 -24.96 -0.37 -6.88
CA THR A 7 -23.85 -0.05 -7.79
C THR A 7 -22.72 0.71 -7.09
N GLY A 8 -23.03 1.61 -6.15
CA GLY A 8 -22.03 2.31 -5.34
C GLY A 8 -21.42 1.47 -4.22
N GLN A 9 -22.19 0.55 -3.63
CA GLN A 9 -21.69 -0.36 -2.57
C GLN A 9 -20.80 -1.48 -3.12
N ILE A 10 -21.01 -1.93 -4.37
CA ILE A 10 -20.24 -3.05 -4.95
C ILE A 10 -18.78 -2.69 -5.20
N LEU A 11 -18.44 -1.41 -5.45
CA LEU A 11 -17.05 -0.99 -5.54
C LEU A 11 -16.30 -1.05 -4.18
N ARG A 12 -17.02 -1.10 -3.04
CA ARG A 12 -16.44 -1.38 -1.71
C ARG A 12 -16.37 -2.88 -1.38
N SER A 13 -17.20 -3.74 -1.99
CA SER A 13 -17.17 -5.20 -1.73
C SER A 13 -16.01 -5.92 -2.41
N PHE A 14 -15.21 -5.20 -3.22
CA PHE A 14 -13.91 -5.67 -3.73
C PHE A 14 -12.73 -5.23 -2.85
N ARG A 15 -12.91 -5.19 -1.53
CA ARG A 15 -11.77 -5.31 -0.62
C ARG A 15 -11.34 -6.77 -0.65
N PRO A 16 -10.07 -7.11 -0.95
CA PRO A 16 -9.60 -8.48 -0.77
C PRO A 16 -9.85 -8.85 0.70
N ALA A 17 -10.52 -9.98 0.91
CA ALA A 17 -10.59 -10.58 2.23
C ALA A 17 -9.18 -10.67 2.78
N ARG A 18 -8.94 -10.05 3.95
CA ARG A 18 -7.71 -10.21 4.73
C ARG A 18 -7.61 -11.70 5.05
N THR A 19 -6.88 -12.45 4.24
CA THR A 19 -6.53 -13.83 4.57
C THR A 19 -5.59 -13.76 5.76
N GLY A 20 -6.07 -14.30 6.88
CA GLY A 20 -5.25 -14.50 8.08
C GLY A 20 -4.03 -15.38 7.78
N PRO A 21 -3.02 -15.35 8.66
CA PRO A 21 -1.72 -15.94 8.39
C PRO A 21 -1.80 -17.46 8.52
N SER A 22 -1.85 -18.17 7.40
CA SER A 22 -1.48 -19.59 7.37
C SER A 22 0.03 -19.69 7.19
N ARG A 23 0.72 -19.94 8.31
CA ARG A 23 2.04 -20.57 8.29
C ARG A 23 1.86 -22.05 7.99
N ALA A 24 2.50 -22.54 6.94
CA ALA A 24 3.46 -23.64 7.00
C ALA A 24 3.94 -24.02 5.59
N SER A 25 5.23 -23.76 5.35
CA SER A 25 6.20 -24.61 4.66
C SER A 25 5.68 -25.75 3.76
N VAL A 26 6.08 -25.75 2.49
CA VAL A 26 7.01 -26.75 1.91
C VAL A 26 7.72 -26.08 0.72
N ASN A 27 9.01 -25.79 0.86
CA ASN A 27 9.87 -25.54 -0.29
C ASN A 27 10.13 -26.89 -0.98
N SER A 28 9.35 -27.17 -2.01
CA SER A 28 9.63 -28.19 -3.01
C SER A 28 10.79 -27.72 -3.89
N PHE A 29 12.02 -28.07 -3.51
CA PHE A 29 13.13 -28.06 -4.45
C PHE A 29 13.07 -29.34 -5.29
N SER A 30 12.84 -29.12 -6.58
CA SER A 30 12.93 -30.09 -7.65
C SER A 30 14.29 -30.79 -7.63
N SER A 31 14.21 -32.12 -7.62
CA SER A 31 15.30 -33.05 -7.85
C SER A 31 15.97 -32.79 -9.20
N LEU A 32 17.23 -32.36 -9.19
CA LEU A 32 18.08 -32.47 -10.37
C LEU A 32 18.67 -33.88 -10.42
N SER A 33 18.29 -34.56 -11.49
CA SER A 33 18.65 -35.91 -11.90
C SER A 33 20.16 -36.12 -12.01
N GLN A 34 20.62 -37.19 -11.38
CA GLN A 34 21.92 -37.82 -11.64
C GLN A 34 22.07 -38.17 -13.12
N VAL A 35 23.06 -37.58 -13.79
CA VAL A 35 23.57 -38.07 -15.07
C VAL A 35 24.95 -38.67 -14.82
N ARG A 36 25.01 -40.00 -14.85
CA ARG A 36 26.26 -40.77 -14.92
C ARG A 36 26.94 -40.49 -16.27
N PRO A 37 28.23 -40.16 -16.32
CA PRO A 37 29.01 -40.34 -17.54
C PRO A 37 29.38 -41.83 -17.65
N LEU A 38 28.75 -42.49 -18.64
CA LEU A 38 29.24 -43.76 -19.20
C LEU A 38 30.55 -43.44 -19.94
N VAL A 39 31.69 -43.88 -19.42
CA VAL A 39 32.96 -43.81 -20.14
C VAL A 39 33.11 -45.07 -20.98
N ARG A 40 33.22 -44.82 -22.28
CA ARG A 40 33.33 -45.72 -23.40
C ARG A 40 34.68 -46.45 -23.39
N SER A 41 34.60 -47.77 -23.48
CA SER A 41 35.70 -48.68 -23.82
C SER A 41 36.13 -48.52 -25.28
N THR A 42 37.43 -48.35 -25.53
CA THR A 42 38.10 -48.54 -26.84
C THR A 42 39.43 -49.29 -26.65
N PRO A 43 39.95 -49.95 -27.70
CA PRO A 43 40.73 -51.16 -27.55
C PRO A 43 42.25 -50.95 -27.53
N SER A 44 42.90 -52.06 -27.17
CA SER A 44 44.33 -52.35 -27.11
C SER A 44 45.15 -51.88 -28.31
N LEU A 45 46.29 -51.24 -28.02
CA LEU A 45 47.50 -51.31 -28.84
C LEU A 45 48.71 -51.58 -27.94
N ASN A 46 49.36 -52.72 -28.21
CA ASN A 46 50.61 -53.13 -27.59
C ASN A 46 51.71 -52.10 -27.88
N THR A 47 52.40 -51.61 -26.85
CA THR A 47 53.72 -51.01 -27.02
C THR A 47 54.60 -51.37 -25.83
N ARG A 48 55.51 -52.30 -26.09
CA ARG A 48 56.56 -52.80 -25.21
C ARG A 48 57.69 -51.77 -25.15
N ILE A 49 57.78 -50.95 -24.10
CA ILE A 49 58.97 -50.13 -23.85
C ILE A 49 59.31 -50.09 -22.35
N GLN A 50 60.42 -50.79 -22.05
CA GLN A 50 61.49 -50.51 -21.08
C GLN A 50 61.15 -49.87 -19.72
N SER A 51 61.37 -50.65 -18.67
CA SER A 51 61.50 -50.19 -17.29
C SER A 51 62.71 -49.25 -17.13
N ARG A 52 62.46 -47.94 -17.04
CA ARG A 52 63.38 -47.00 -16.42
C ARG A 52 62.93 -46.75 -14.97
N ASN A 53 63.82 -47.07 -14.03
CA ASN A 53 63.64 -46.89 -12.60
C ASN A 53 63.35 -45.41 -12.27
N ALA A 54 62.07 -45.06 -12.13
CA ALA A 54 61.65 -43.80 -11.55
C ALA A 54 62.01 -43.82 -10.06
N ARG A 55 63.13 -43.18 -9.69
CA ARG A 55 63.48 -42.89 -8.30
C ARG A 55 62.30 -42.16 -7.64
N LYS A 56 61.57 -42.87 -6.79
CA LYS A 56 60.63 -42.28 -5.83
C LYS A 56 61.46 -41.40 -4.90
N TYR A 57 61.47 -40.09 -5.12
CA TYR A 57 61.93 -39.16 -4.11
C TYR A 57 61.03 -39.36 -2.90
N ALA A 58 61.57 -39.92 -1.83
CA ALA A 58 60.89 -40.03 -0.55
C ALA A 58 60.52 -38.60 -0.13
N ARG A 59 59.22 -38.30 -0.13
CA ARG A 59 58.71 -37.04 0.40
C ARG A 59 59.27 -36.94 1.83
N PRO A 60 60.07 -35.92 2.18
CA PRO A 60 60.60 -35.80 3.52
C PRO A 60 59.41 -35.88 4.49
N PRO A 61 59.49 -36.69 5.56
CA PRO A 61 58.36 -36.90 6.44
C PRO A 61 57.92 -35.54 6.97
N ASN A 62 56.64 -35.22 6.76
CA ASN A 62 56.05 -34.01 7.30
C ASN A 62 56.23 -34.08 8.82
N ARG A 63 57.11 -33.23 9.37
CA ARG A 63 57.40 -33.19 10.82
C ARG A 63 56.11 -33.09 11.65
N PHE A 64 55.08 -32.48 11.09
CA PHE A 64 53.73 -32.41 11.66
C PHE A 64 53.05 -33.78 11.80
N GLU A 65 53.07 -34.64 10.77
CA GLU A 65 52.44 -35.95 10.84
C GLU A 65 53.12 -36.82 11.90
N GLN A 66 54.46 -36.77 11.95
CA GLN A 66 55.22 -37.48 12.98
C GLN A 66 54.90 -36.95 14.38
N ALA A 67 54.78 -35.63 14.56
CA ALA A 67 54.42 -35.05 15.85
C ALA A 67 52.99 -35.42 16.29
N VAL A 68 52.03 -35.50 15.37
CA VAL A 68 50.65 -35.92 15.68
C VAL A 68 50.58 -37.40 16.03
N ILE A 69 51.30 -38.25 15.30
CA ILE A 69 51.38 -39.68 15.59
C ILE A 69 52.04 -39.90 16.98
N ASP A 70 53.15 -39.23 17.24
CA ASP A 70 53.87 -39.33 18.51
C ASP A 70 53.03 -38.82 19.69
N ALA A 71 52.30 -37.72 19.53
CA ALA A 71 51.38 -37.21 20.55
C ALA A 71 50.20 -38.16 20.82
N ARG A 72 49.66 -38.80 19.78
CA ARG A 72 48.57 -39.80 19.93
C ARG A 72 49.04 -41.04 20.68
N VAL A 73 50.27 -41.50 20.40
CA VAL A 73 50.84 -42.69 21.03
C VAL A 73 51.24 -42.42 22.48
N LYS A 74 51.86 -41.26 22.76
CA LYS A 74 52.33 -40.90 24.11
C LYS A 74 51.20 -40.52 25.07
N HIS A 75 50.12 -39.92 24.58
CA HIS A 75 49.03 -39.43 25.42
C HIS A 75 47.65 -39.84 24.88
N PRO A 76 47.29 -41.14 24.96
CA PRO A 76 46.08 -41.67 24.33
C PRO A 76 44.78 -41.09 24.89
N ILE A 77 44.76 -40.68 26.18
CA ILE A 77 43.60 -40.07 26.82
C ILE A 77 43.58 -38.56 26.62
N LEU A 78 44.73 -37.88 26.73
CA LEU A 78 44.80 -36.41 26.65
C LEU A 78 44.56 -35.90 25.22
N PHE A 79 45.01 -36.65 24.21
CA PHE A 79 44.90 -36.29 22.79
C PHE A 79 43.45 -36.02 22.32
N PRO A 80 42.46 -36.91 22.56
CA PRO A 80 41.07 -36.63 22.18
C PRO A 80 40.49 -35.43 22.93
N PHE A 81 40.80 -35.24 24.22
CA PHE A 81 40.34 -34.05 24.98
C PHE A 81 40.87 -32.75 24.38
N LEU A 82 42.13 -32.72 23.94
CA LEU A 82 42.73 -31.54 23.30
C LEU A 82 42.08 -31.27 21.93
N LEU A 83 41.72 -32.32 21.19
CA LEU A 83 41.02 -32.20 19.91
C LEU A 83 39.58 -31.68 20.10
N PHE A 84 38.85 -32.18 21.10
CA PHE A 84 37.54 -31.65 21.47
C PHE A 84 37.62 -30.21 21.99
N GLY A 85 38.60 -29.90 22.85
CA GLY A 85 38.79 -28.55 23.38
C GLY A 85 39.12 -27.54 22.29
N SER A 86 39.99 -27.90 21.34
CA SER A 86 40.35 -27.02 20.22
C SER A 86 39.19 -26.83 19.25
N THR A 87 38.45 -27.89 18.91
CA THR A 87 37.25 -27.77 18.05
C THR A 87 36.14 -26.97 18.70
N ALA A 88 35.86 -27.19 20.00
CA ALA A 88 34.89 -26.40 20.76
C ALA A 88 35.27 -24.92 20.82
N SER A 89 36.56 -24.61 21.04
CA SER A 89 37.07 -23.24 21.05
C SER A 89 36.91 -22.55 19.68
N VAL A 90 37.22 -23.24 18.58
CA VAL A 90 37.02 -22.72 17.22
C VAL A 90 35.53 -22.49 16.93
N ILE A 91 34.65 -23.41 17.34
CA ILE A 91 33.19 -23.23 17.17
C ILE A 91 32.70 -22.02 17.97
N LEU A 92 33.15 -21.85 19.21
CA LEU A 92 32.80 -20.70 20.05
C LEU A 92 33.26 -19.38 19.42
N LEU A 93 34.49 -19.34 18.88
CA LEU A 93 35.02 -18.17 18.17
C LEU A 93 34.23 -17.88 16.89
N ILE A 94 33.81 -18.91 16.14
CA ILE A 94 32.94 -18.72 14.96
C ILE A 94 31.59 -18.16 15.38
N ILE A 95 30.99 -18.63 16.49
CA ILE A 95 29.73 -18.09 17.01
C ILE A 95 29.90 -16.64 17.47
N MET A 96 30.97 -16.30 18.19
CA MET A 96 31.26 -14.93 18.62
C MET A 96 31.51 -14.01 17.41
N ALA A 97 32.30 -14.46 16.43
CA ALA A 97 32.56 -13.70 15.21
C ALA A 97 31.28 -13.54 14.36
N TYR A 98 30.44 -14.57 14.29
CA TYR A 98 29.14 -14.50 13.61
C TYR A 98 28.19 -13.52 14.32
N ASP A 99 28.13 -13.55 15.65
CA ASP A 99 27.32 -12.62 16.42
C ASP A 99 27.82 -11.18 16.27
N GLN A 100 29.14 -10.96 16.35
CA GLN A 100 29.74 -9.64 16.13
C GLN A 100 29.52 -9.14 14.70
N TRP A 101 29.72 -9.99 13.69
CA TRP A 101 29.40 -9.66 12.30
C TRP A 101 27.91 -9.34 12.11
N ARG A 102 27.01 -10.06 12.79
CA ARG A 102 25.57 -9.79 12.75
C ARG A 102 25.22 -8.48 13.46
N ARG A 103 25.94 -8.10 14.52
CA ARG A 103 25.80 -6.81 15.22
C ARG A 103 26.35 -5.64 14.42
N GLU A 104 27.49 -5.79 13.75
CA GLU A 104 28.06 -4.75 12.88
C GLU A 104 27.22 -4.54 11.61
N LYS A 105 26.65 -5.62 11.05
CA LYS A 105 25.67 -5.52 9.95
C LYS A 105 24.32 -4.92 10.40
N LYS A 106 24.01 -4.96 11.71
CA LYS A 106 22.87 -4.24 12.34
C LYS A 106 23.09 -2.73 12.45
N GLY A 107 24.24 -2.17 12.04
CA GLY A 107 24.40 -0.73 11.78
C GLY A 107 23.51 -0.17 10.66
N THR A 108 22.58 -0.99 10.13
CA THR A 108 21.54 -0.62 9.16
C THR A 108 20.22 -0.19 9.82
N SER A 109 20.05 -0.38 11.13
CA SER A 109 18.89 0.15 11.87
C SER A 109 19.06 1.64 12.12
N VAL A 110 18.10 2.44 11.66
CA VAL A 110 18.03 3.88 11.99
C VAL A 110 17.79 4.10 13.50
N TYR A 111 17.28 3.08 14.20
CA TYR A 111 17.01 3.14 15.63
C TYR A 111 18.26 2.78 16.46
N PRO A 112 18.52 3.52 17.56
CA PRO A 112 19.52 3.13 18.56
C PRO A 112 19.24 1.73 19.12
N PRO A 113 20.27 0.96 19.53
CA PRO A 113 20.10 -0.42 19.98
C PRO A 113 19.06 -0.60 21.09
N ALA A 114 19.01 0.33 22.05
CA ALA A 114 18.08 0.30 23.17
C ALA A 114 16.60 0.40 22.73
N VAL A 115 16.31 1.15 21.67
CA VAL A 115 14.97 1.30 21.08
C VAL A 115 14.68 0.10 20.18
N GLU A 116 15.67 -0.33 19.40
CA GLU A 116 15.55 -1.44 18.46
C GLU A 116 15.16 -2.75 19.14
N ASP A 117 15.78 -3.08 20.27
CA ASP A 117 15.49 -4.31 21.00
C ASP A 117 14.05 -4.34 21.55
N GLN A 118 13.54 -3.20 22.02
CA GLN A 118 12.14 -3.08 22.46
C GLN A 118 11.16 -3.20 21.29
N LEU A 119 11.46 -2.57 20.15
CA LEU A 119 10.64 -2.68 18.94
C LEU A 119 10.59 -4.11 18.39
N ARG A 120 11.70 -4.85 18.44
CA ARG A 120 11.73 -6.26 18.03
C ARG A 120 10.81 -7.11 18.90
N LEU A 121 10.82 -6.90 20.21
CA LEU A 121 9.93 -7.59 21.14
C LEU A 121 8.47 -7.21 20.87
N ALA A 122 8.17 -5.93 20.71
CA ALA A 122 6.83 -5.45 20.37
C ALA A 122 6.29 -6.13 19.08
N LEU A 123 7.10 -6.18 18.02
CA LEU A 123 6.72 -6.83 16.75
C LEU A 123 6.60 -8.36 16.90
N HIS A 124 7.43 -9.00 17.73
CA HIS A 124 7.29 -10.42 18.04
C HIS A 124 5.92 -10.72 18.67
N TYR A 125 5.51 -9.93 19.67
CA TYR A 125 4.20 -10.09 20.32
C TYR A 125 3.04 -9.55 19.47
N THR A 126 3.31 -8.87 18.35
CA THR A 126 2.26 -8.50 17.38
C THR A 126 2.02 -9.62 16.37
N HIS A 127 3.09 -10.22 15.82
CA HIS A 127 2.97 -11.12 14.64
C HIS A 127 3.36 -12.58 14.88
N ILE A 128 4.17 -12.89 15.90
CA ILE A 128 4.71 -14.25 16.13
C ILE A 128 3.97 -14.95 17.28
N SER A 129 3.81 -14.25 18.41
CA SER A 129 3.08 -14.72 19.58
C SER A 129 2.08 -13.63 19.98
N PRO A 130 0.92 -13.52 19.29
CA PRO A 130 0.00 -12.41 19.44
C PRO A 130 -0.47 -12.23 20.88
N ASP A 131 -0.06 -11.14 21.51
CA ASP A 131 -0.46 -10.71 22.85
C ASP A 131 -0.54 -9.17 22.88
N PRO A 132 -1.75 -8.57 22.84
CA PRO A 132 -1.92 -7.13 22.71
C PRO A 132 -1.39 -6.35 23.92
N ASP A 133 -1.52 -6.90 25.13
CA ASP A 133 -1.10 -6.21 26.36
C ASP A 133 0.42 -6.16 26.44
N THR A 134 1.07 -7.29 26.20
CA THR A 134 2.53 -7.39 26.19
C THR A 134 3.13 -6.59 25.02
N ALA A 135 2.54 -6.64 23.83
CA ALA A 135 2.98 -5.84 22.69
C ALA A 135 2.89 -4.33 22.99
N SER A 136 1.79 -3.89 23.61
CA SER A 136 1.59 -2.49 24.02
C SER A 136 2.65 -2.04 25.03
N GLN A 137 2.98 -2.88 26.02
CA GLN A 137 4.03 -2.58 26.99
C GLN A 137 5.38 -2.35 26.31
N TYR A 138 5.76 -3.21 25.36
CA TYR A 138 7.02 -3.05 24.63
C TYR A 138 7.04 -1.83 23.70
N PHE A 139 5.91 -1.48 23.06
CA PHE A 139 5.81 -0.24 22.30
C PHE A 139 5.98 1.00 23.21
N MET A 140 5.32 1.04 24.36
CA MET A 140 5.49 2.14 25.33
C MET A 140 6.93 2.23 25.86
N GLN A 141 7.57 1.09 26.12
CA GLN A 141 8.99 1.06 26.52
C GLN A 141 9.91 1.57 25.39
N ALA A 142 9.62 1.23 24.13
CA ALA A 142 10.36 1.73 22.98
C ALA A 142 10.26 3.26 22.84
N ILE A 143 9.05 3.82 23.01
CA ILE A 143 8.82 5.28 22.98
C ILE A 143 9.61 5.96 24.10
N LYS A 144 9.50 5.45 25.34
CA LYS A 144 10.24 5.98 26.48
C LYS A 144 11.76 5.93 26.26
N LYS A 145 12.27 4.82 25.70
CA LYS A 145 13.69 4.69 25.37
C LYS A 145 14.14 5.64 24.27
N ALA A 146 13.29 5.96 23.31
CA ALA A 146 13.59 6.95 22.28
C ALA A 146 13.77 8.35 22.90
N GLU A 147 12.89 8.72 23.86
CA GLU A 147 13.01 9.96 24.62
C GLU A 147 14.27 9.99 25.50
N GLU A 148 14.56 8.91 26.23
CA GLU A 148 15.76 8.81 27.10
C GLU A 148 17.08 8.95 26.33
N VAL A 149 17.11 8.47 25.08
CA VAL A 149 18.29 8.56 24.19
C VAL A 149 18.33 9.90 23.44
N GLY A 150 17.32 10.76 23.60
CA GLY A 150 17.27 12.09 22.98
C GLY A 150 16.96 12.05 21.48
N MET A 151 16.21 11.04 21.00
CA MET A 151 15.70 11.07 19.63
C MET A 151 14.73 12.24 19.46
N ASP A 152 14.79 12.93 18.33
CA ASP A 152 13.88 14.03 18.03
C ASP A 152 12.42 13.52 18.02
N PRO A 153 11.51 14.10 18.84
CA PRO A 153 10.10 13.71 18.89
C PRO A 153 9.36 13.83 17.55
N TYR A 154 9.79 14.74 16.68
CA TYR A 154 9.17 15.03 15.39
C TYR A 154 9.86 14.31 14.22
N SER A 155 10.93 13.56 14.49
CA SER A 155 11.59 12.75 13.48
C SER A 155 10.65 11.67 12.93
N LYS A 156 10.90 11.28 11.68
CA LYS A 156 10.14 10.23 10.99
C LYS A 156 10.17 8.91 11.77
N GLU A 157 11.28 8.63 12.44
CA GLU A 157 11.54 7.45 13.24
C GLU A 157 10.66 7.44 14.49
N THR A 158 10.71 8.50 15.30
CA THR A 158 9.95 8.58 16.56
C THR A 158 8.43 8.62 16.30
N VAL A 159 7.99 9.43 15.33
CA VAL A 159 6.59 9.42 14.88
C VAL A 159 6.21 8.04 14.34
N GLY A 160 7.11 7.39 13.59
CA GLY A 160 6.93 6.05 13.05
C GLY A 160 6.66 4.99 14.13
N ILE A 161 7.34 5.05 15.27
CA ILE A 161 7.08 4.15 16.41
C ILE A 161 5.64 4.31 16.92
N ARG A 162 5.18 5.55 17.13
CA ARG A 162 3.82 5.84 17.63
C ARG A 162 2.75 5.42 16.62
N VAL A 163 2.99 5.64 15.32
CA VAL A 163 2.11 5.17 14.24
C VAL A 163 2.04 3.64 14.22
N ARG A 164 3.18 2.94 14.37
CA ARG A 164 3.18 1.46 14.44
C ARG A 164 2.47 0.93 15.68
N PHE A 165 2.60 1.62 16.81
CA PHE A 165 1.83 1.28 18.01
C PHE A 165 0.32 1.41 17.76
N SER A 166 -0.13 2.50 17.13
CA SER A 166 -1.55 2.64 16.75
C SER A 166 -2.02 1.56 15.77
N GLN A 167 -1.17 1.17 14.80
CA GLN A 167 -1.49 0.10 13.85
C GLN A 167 -1.64 -1.25 14.56
N MET A 168 -0.78 -1.54 15.54
CA MET A 168 -0.90 -2.75 16.35
C MET A 168 -2.25 -2.77 17.09
N LEU A 169 -2.66 -1.65 17.71
CA LEU A 169 -3.98 -1.55 18.35
C LEU A 169 -5.13 -1.77 17.35
N GLU A 170 -5.04 -1.20 16.15
CA GLU A 170 -6.01 -1.44 15.08
C GLU A 170 -6.09 -2.93 14.69
N GLU A 171 -4.95 -3.61 14.56
CA GLU A 171 -4.88 -5.04 14.19
C GLU A 171 -5.53 -5.95 15.25
N PHE A 172 -5.45 -5.59 16.53
CA PHE A 172 -6.13 -6.28 17.63
C PHE A 172 -7.56 -5.79 17.89
N GLY A 173 -8.10 -4.90 17.03
CA GLY A 173 -9.49 -4.42 17.12
C GLY A 173 -9.71 -3.27 18.10
N HIS A 174 -8.66 -2.74 18.73
CA HIS A 174 -8.71 -1.55 19.59
C HIS A 174 -8.70 -0.25 18.75
N VAL A 175 -9.60 -0.14 17.77
CA VAL A 175 -9.62 0.94 16.78
C VAL A 175 -9.78 2.33 17.42
N LYS A 176 -10.59 2.44 18.47
CA LYS A 176 -10.78 3.72 19.18
C LYS A 176 -9.47 4.23 19.81
N ALA A 177 -8.73 3.36 20.49
CA ALA A 177 -7.43 3.70 21.08
C ALA A 177 -6.39 4.03 19.98
N ALA A 178 -6.45 3.33 18.85
CA ALA A 178 -5.61 3.65 17.70
C ALA A 178 -5.88 5.07 17.17
N ILE A 179 -7.16 5.46 17.04
CA ILE A 179 -7.57 6.82 16.65
C ILE A 179 -7.03 7.85 17.64
N GLU A 180 -7.21 7.62 18.95
CA GLU A 180 -6.73 8.54 20.01
C GLU A 180 -5.23 8.78 19.92
N ILE A 181 -4.43 7.73 19.66
CA ILE A 181 -2.98 7.86 19.48
C ILE A 181 -2.66 8.66 18.22
N LEU A 182 -3.30 8.36 17.09
CA LEU A 182 -3.06 9.07 15.83
C LEU A 182 -3.46 10.55 15.90
N ASP A 183 -4.55 10.85 16.60
CA ASP A 183 -5.02 12.22 16.82
C ASP A 183 -4.07 13.00 17.75
N GLY A 184 -3.54 12.34 18.78
CA GLY A 184 -2.47 12.89 19.62
C GLY A 184 -1.22 13.23 18.80
N ILE A 185 -0.75 12.31 17.95
CA ILE A 185 0.39 12.58 17.04
C ILE A 185 0.06 13.77 16.11
N SER A 186 -1.12 13.77 15.48
CA SER A 186 -1.54 14.85 14.59
C SER A 186 -1.53 16.20 15.29
N SER A 187 -2.03 16.25 16.53
CA SER A 187 -2.05 17.45 17.36
C SER A 187 -0.64 17.95 17.69
N ASP A 188 0.27 17.05 18.06
CA ASP A 188 1.68 17.39 18.31
C ASP A 188 2.35 17.98 17.06
N LEU A 189 2.14 17.36 15.88
CA LEU A 189 2.68 17.86 14.61
C LEU A 189 2.08 19.23 14.23
N GLN A 190 0.79 19.44 14.46
CA GLN A 190 0.10 20.70 14.20
C GLN A 190 0.60 21.82 15.11
N GLN A 191 0.82 21.53 16.39
CA GLN A 191 1.43 22.47 17.33
C GLN A 191 2.82 22.86 16.84
N LYS A 192 3.64 21.88 16.44
CA LYS A 192 4.99 22.17 15.95
C LYS A 192 4.99 23.00 14.67
N LEU A 193 4.06 22.71 13.76
CA LEU A 193 3.87 23.49 12.55
C LEU A 193 3.51 24.95 12.87
N ALA A 194 2.60 25.17 13.83
CA ALA A 194 2.21 26.51 14.26
C ALA A 194 3.39 27.30 14.88
N GLU A 195 4.25 26.66 15.67
CA GLU A 195 5.47 27.27 16.20
C GLU A 195 6.42 27.72 15.07
N LEU A 196 6.60 26.89 14.04
CA LEU A 196 7.45 27.22 12.89
C LEU A 196 6.88 28.39 12.08
N ASP A 197 5.57 28.37 11.81
CA ASP A 197 4.90 29.42 11.05
C ASP A 197 4.96 30.77 11.80
N GLN A 198 4.78 30.75 13.13
CA GLN A 198 4.95 31.94 13.97
C GLN A 198 6.40 32.45 13.95
N ALA A 199 7.38 31.57 14.16
CA ALA A 199 8.79 31.94 14.13
C ALA A 199 9.21 32.54 12.77
N GLN A 200 8.58 32.10 11.67
CA GLN A 200 8.81 32.62 10.33
C GLN A 200 8.15 33.99 10.11
N SER A 201 6.96 34.23 10.65
CA SER A 201 6.28 35.54 10.57
C SER A 201 7.05 36.65 11.28
N ILE A 202 7.85 36.32 12.29
CA ILE A 202 8.69 37.28 13.04
C ILE A 202 10.00 37.59 12.28
N LYS A 203 10.50 36.65 11.47
CA LYS A 203 11.78 36.80 10.74
C LYS A 203 11.66 37.55 9.41
N THR A 204 10.44 37.83 8.95
CA THR A 204 10.17 38.36 7.59
C THR A 204 10.54 39.85 7.41
N ASP A 205 11.07 40.52 8.44
CA ASP A 205 11.67 41.86 8.33
C ASP A 205 13.10 41.85 7.74
N THR A 206 13.67 40.68 7.42
CA THR A 206 14.97 40.56 6.74
C THR A 206 14.85 39.71 5.46
N PRO A 207 15.32 40.19 4.29
CA PRO A 207 15.07 39.57 2.99
C PRO A 207 16.06 38.42 2.71
N SER A 208 15.95 37.35 3.49
CA SER A 208 16.72 36.12 3.28
C SER A 208 15.74 34.96 3.12
N GLY A 209 15.75 34.30 1.97
CA GLY A 209 14.90 33.13 1.70
C GLY A 209 15.02 32.08 2.81
N LEU A 210 13.95 31.34 3.07
CA LEU A 210 13.95 30.24 4.02
C LEU A 210 15.14 29.32 3.79
N ASP A 211 15.79 28.95 4.88
CA ASP A 211 16.70 27.82 4.89
C ASP A 211 15.97 26.60 4.27
N PRO A 212 16.49 26.00 3.19
CA PRO A 212 15.86 24.86 2.54
C PRO A 212 15.60 23.69 3.51
N GLU A 213 16.41 23.53 4.58
CA GLU A 213 16.17 22.50 5.59
C GLU A 213 14.89 22.76 6.39
N ILE A 214 14.63 24.01 6.79
CA ILE A 214 13.42 24.40 7.52
C ILE A 214 12.18 24.25 6.63
N ALA A 215 12.27 24.65 5.37
CA ALA A 215 11.19 24.49 4.41
C ALA A 215 10.83 23.01 4.19
N ASN A 216 11.84 22.13 4.06
CA ASN A 216 11.63 20.69 3.94
C ASN A 216 11.04 20.09 5.22
N PHE A 217 11.50 20.52 6.40
CA PHE A 217 10.94 20.08 7.67
C PHE A 217 9.46 20.47 7.80
N ARG A 218 9.10 21.72 7.48
CA ARG A 218 7.71 22.20 7.45
C ARG A 218 6.83 21.35 6.52
N ALA A 219 7.30 21.11 5.29
CA ALA A 219 6.58 20.28 4.32
C ALA A 219 6.38 18.84 4.83
N ASN A 220 7.38 18.27 5.51
CA ASN A 220 7.28 16.94 6.11
C ASN A 220 6.25 16.88 7.26
N LEU A 221 6.14 17.92 8.09
CA LEU A 221 5.10 18.01 9.13
C LEU A 221 3.71 18.02 8.50
N ILE A 222 3.48 18.88 7.49
CA ILE A 222 2.20 18.95 6.79
C ILE A 222 1.85 17.61 6.15
N LYS A 223 2.80 17.00 5.44
CA LYS A 223 2.65 15.68 4.84
C LYS A 223 2.28 14.62 5.88
N GLY A 224 2.92 14.67 7.05
CA GLY A 224 2.61 13.82 8.20
C GLY A 224 1.17 13.99 8.67
N ILE A 225 0.75 15.23 8.94
CA ILE A 225 -0.61 15.58 9.40
C ILE A 225 -1.66 15.08 8.39
N VAL A 226 -1.47 15.35 7.10
CA VAL A 226 -2.40 14.91 6.05
C VAL A 226 -2.52 13.38 6.03
N LYS A 227 -1.40 12.66 6.06
CA LYS A 227 -1.41 11.18 6.07
C LYS A 227 -2.10 10.60 7.30
N LEU A 228 -1.86 11.19 8.48
CA LEU A 228 -2.51 10.78 9.72
C LEU A 228 -4.03 11.01 9.63
N LYS A 229 -4.48 12.19 9.18
CA LYS A 229 -5.90 12.49 8.99
C LYS A 229 -6.58 11.55 7.98
N ILE A 230 -5.93 11.23 6.87
CA ILE A 230 -6.44 10.24 5.90
C ILE A 230 -6.63 8.87 6.58
N LYS A 231 -5.65 8.43 7.38
CA LYS A 231 -5.74 7.16 8.12
C LYS A 231 -6.84 7.19 9.17
N ILE A 232 -6.97 8.27 9.93
CA ILE A 232 -8.03 8.47 10.93
C ILE A 232 -9.42 8.44 10.25
N SER A 233 -9.59 9.15 9.12
CA SER A 233 -10.82 9.08 8.32
C SER A 233 -11.16 7.63 7.94
N SER A 234 -10.17 6.88 7.45
CA SER A 234 -10.37 5.47 7.08
C SER A 234 -10.78 4.59 8.25
N MET A 235 -10.30 4.88 9.47
CA MET A 235 -10.71 4.19 10.69
C MET A 235 -12.15 4.54 11.09
N TYR A 236 -12.57 5.80 10.96
CA TYR A 236 -13.96 6.22 11.19
C TYR A 236 -14.94 5.55 10.21
N GLU A 237 -14.52 5.34 8.96
CA GLU A 237 -15.31 4.60 7.95
C GLU A 237 -15.31 3.08 8.15
N SER A 238 -14.47 2.55 9.04
CA SER A 238 -14.37 1.10 9.23
C SER A 238 -15.65 0.53 9.83
N ASP A 239 -15.86 -0.77 9.61
CA ASP A 239 -17.01 -1.50 10.16
C ASP A 239 -17.05 -1.51 11.70
N TYR A 240 -15.94 -1.14 12.36
CA TYR A 240 -15.83 -1.06 13.81
C TYR A 240 -16.40 0.25 14.39
N ILE A 241 -16.20 1.38 13.70
CA ILE A 241 -16.58 2.71 14.21
C ILE A 241 -17.86 3.22 13.53
N GLN A 242 -17.98 3.03 12.22
CA GLN A 242 -19.16 3.40 11.43
C GLN A 242 -19.62 4.85 11.61
N ASP A 243 -18.68 5.80 11.67
CA ASP A 243 -18.96 7.23 11.78
C ASP A 243 -18.54 7.97 10.50
N PRO A 244 -19.37 7.93 9.43
CA PRO A 244 -19.07 8.62 8.18
C PRO A 244 -19.06 10.15 8.33
N GLY A 245 -19.72 10.69 9.36
CA GLY A 245 -19.72 12.12 9.65
C GLY A 245 -18.35 12.61 10.09
N MET A 246 -17.77 11.94 11.08
CA MET A 246 -16.41 12.21 11.55
C MET A 246 -15.36 11.89 10.49
N ALA A 247 -15.52 10.80 9.74
CA ALA A 247 -14.64 10.50 8.61
C ALA A 247 -14.57 11.68 7.61
N LYS A 248 -15.74 12.17 7.19
CA LYS A 248 -15.86 13.31 6.27
C LYS A 248 -15.24 14.57 6.85
N GLN A 249 -15.47 14.87 8.13
CA GLN A 249 -14.89 16.04 8.77
C GLN A 249 -13.36 15.97 8.78
N VAL A 250 -12.78 14.86 9.24
CA VAL A 250 -11.33 14.69 9.33
C VAL A 250 -10.67 14.73 7.95
N LEU A 251 -11.27 14.11 6.93
CA LEU A 251 -10.74 14.15 5.57
C LEU A 251 -10.90 15.53 4.93
N SER A 252 -11.99 16.24 5.22
CA SER A 252 -12.18 17.64 4.80
C SER A 252 -11.09 18.55 5.37
N ASP A 253 -10.70 18.38 6.64
CA ASP A 253 -9.60 19.13 7.23
C ASP A 253 -8.27 18.86 6.50
N ALA A 254 -8.02 17.61 6.13
CA ALA A 254 -6.82 17.21 5.40
C ALA A 254 -6.78 17.86 4.01
N VAL A 255 -7.89 17.79 3.26
CA VAL A 255 -8.03 18.46 1.96
C VAL A 255 -7.86 19.97 2.10
N GLY A 256 -8.48 20.57 3.11
CA GLY A 256 -8.36 22.00 3.40
C GLY A 256 -6.92 22.43 3.66
N LEU A 257 -6.13 21.60 4.35
CA LEU A 257 -4.70 21.85 4.56
C LEU A 257 -3.92 21.80 3.23
N VAL A 258 -4.18 20.81 2.37
CA VAL A 258 -3.51 20.71 1.05
C VAL A 258 -3.86 21.88 0.14
N VAL A 259 -5.12 22.32 0.13
CA VAL A 259 -5.57 23.48 -0.66
C VAL A 259 -4.88 24.77 -0.21
N LYS A 260 -4.72 24.98 1.11
CA LYS A 260 -3.99 26.13 1.66
C LYS A 260 -2.52 26.17 1.21
N GLU A 261 -1.91 25.01 1.03
CA GLU A 261 -0.50 24.86 0.64
C GLU A 261 -0.29 24.81 -0.87
N THR A 262 -1.36 24.94 -1.67
CA THR A 262 -1.28 24.97 -3.13
C THR A 262 -0.93 26.38 -3.61
N LYS A 263 0.03 26.52 -4.54
CA LYS A 263 0.53 27.84 -5.00
C LYS A 263 -0.54 28.74 -5.61
N ASN A 264 -1.50 28.16 -6.33
CA ASN A 264 -2.61 28.87 -6.96
C ASN A 264 -3.95 28.26 -6.52
N PRO A 265 -4.46 28.61 -5.33
CA PRO A 265 -5.71 28.06 -4.81
C PRO A 265 -6.91 28.30 -5.75
N GLN A 266 -6.87 29.37 -6.55
CA GLN A 266 -7.95 29.77 -7.44
C GLN A 266 -8.00 28.96 -8.76
N ILE A 267 -6.89 28.33 -9.15
CA ILE A 267 -6.79 27.60 -10.43
C ILE A 267 -7.05 26.10 -10.24
N ASN A 268 -7.14 25.62 -8.98
CA ASN A 268 -7.37 24.21 -8.65
C ASN A 268 -6.38 23.25 -9.35
N THR A 269 -5.20 23.75 -9.73
CA THR A 269 -4.16 22.95 -10.35
C THR A 269 -3.25 22.42 -9.26
N PHE A 270 -3.30 21.10 -9.05
CA PHE A 270 -2.41 20.43 -8.13
C PHE A 270 -1.12 20.05 -8.86
N THR A 271 -0.01 20.59 -8.37
CA THR A 271 1.35 20.30 -8.85
C THR A 271 2.16 19.65 -7.74
N GLU A 272 3.23 18.95 -8.08
CA GLU A 272 4.16 18.38 -7.07
C GLU A 272 4.89 19.46 -6.27
N ASP A 273 5.07 20.64 -6.88
CA ASP A 273 5.59 21.84 -6.25
C ASP A 273 4.50 22.53 -5.40
N ASN A 274 4.10 21.87 -4.32
CA ASN A 274 3.17 22.37 -3.30
C ASN A 274 3.86 22.46 -1.94
N GLY A 275 3.39 23.36 -1.07
CA GLY A 275 3.93 23.55 0.28
C GLY A 275 3.69 22.37 1.22
N ALA A 276 2.81 21.43 0.85
CA ALA A 276 2.47 20.25 1.62
C ALA A 276 3.41 19.06 1.39
N GLY A 277 4.34 19.14 0.43
CA GLY A 277 5.27 18.05 0.10
C GLY A 277 4.58 16.77 -0.41
N LEU A 278 3.34 16.87 -0.89
CA LEU A 278 2.57 15.74 -1.41
C LEU A 278 2.80 15.55 -2.90
N THR A 279 2.86 14.30 -3.36
CA THR A 279 2.86 14.02 -4.79
C THR A 279 1.47 14.22 -5.37
N THR A 280 1.37 14.48 -6.67
CA THR A 280 0.08 14.54 -7.37
C THR A 280 -0.72 13.25 -7.20
N GLY A 281 -0.06 12.09 -7.11
CA GLY A 281 -0.70 10.81 -6.84
C GLY A 281 -1.29 10.71 -5.43
N GLU A 282 -0.60 11.23 -4.42
CA GLU A 282 -1.11 11.29 -3.04
C GLU A 282 -2.34 12.22 -2.95
N ILE A 283 -2.31 13.37 -3.64
CA ILE A 283 -3.43 14.31 -3.72
C ILE A 283 -4.63 13.66 -4.42
N ALA A 284 -4.40 13.01 -5.57
CA ALA A 284 -5.45 12.33 -6.31
C ALA A 284 -6.13 11.22 -5.48
N ALA A 285 -5.34 10.42 -4.75
CA ALA A 285 -5.88 9.38 -3.87
C ALA A 285 -6.77 9.98 -2.76
N MET A 286 -6.33 11.05 -2.13
CA MET A 286 -7.09 11.75 -1.08
C MET A 286 -8.40 12.34 -1.63
N LEU A 287 -8.35 13.03 -2.79
CA LEU A 287 -9.55 13.60 -3.42
C LEU A 287 -10.53 12.52 -3.87
N SER A 288 -10.02 11.41 -4.41
CA SER A 288 -10.85 10.25 -4.78
C SER A 288 -11.56 9.67 -3.56
N GLN A 289 -10.85 9.47 -2.44
CA GLN A 289 -11.44 8.96 -1.20
C GLN A 289 -12.51 9.91 -0.65
N MET A 290 -12.26 11.22 -0.71
CA MET A 290 -13.26 12.21 -0.31
C MET A 290 -14.49 12.20 -1.24
N GLY A 291 -14.29 11.98 -2.54
CA GLY A 291 -15.36 11.72 -3.49
C GLY A 291 -16.21 10.51 -3.09
N ASP A 292 -15.58 9.40 -2.70
CA ASP A 292 -16.26 8.19 -2.24
C ASP A 292 -17.10 8.45 -0.97
N LEU A 293 -16.57 9.26 -0.03
CA LEU A 293 -17.31 9.67 1.16
C LEU A 293 -18.55 10.50 0.84
N TYR A 294 -18.45 11.48 -0.06
CA TYR A 294 -19.61 12.27 -0.48
C TYR A 294 -20.63 11.41 -1.24
N ALA A 295 -20.17 10.51 -2.12
CA ALA A 295 -21.04 9.63 -2.89
C ALA A 295 -21.85 8.71 -1.96
N THR A 296 -21.19 8.10 -0.97
CA THR A 296 -21.84 7.20 0.00
C THR A 296 -22.71 7.93 1.01
N SER A 297 -22.44 9.22 1.28
CA SER A 297 -23.28 10.08 2.13
C SER A 297 -24.53 10.61 1.42
N GLY A 298 -24.74 10.30 0.14
CA GLY A 298 -25.85 10.84 -0.65
C GLY A 298 -25.66 12.31 -1.05
N GLU A 299 -24.42 12.77 -1.11
CA GLU A 299 -24.01 14.10 -1.57
C GLU A 299 -23.33 14.00 -2.94
N GLU A 300 -23.98 13.34 -3.89
CA GLU A 300 -23.44 12.99 -5.21
C GLU A 300 -23.02 14.25 -6.01
N GLU A 301 -23.71 15.38 -5.84
CA GLU A 301 -23.32 16.65 -6.47
C GLU A 301 -21.90 17.10 -6.05
N ASN A 302 -21.56 16.95 -4.75
CA ASN A 302 -20.23 17.25 -4.22
C ASN A 302 -19.22 16.18 -4.65
N ALA A 303 -19.64 14.91 -4.68
CA ALA A 303 -18.79 13.79 -5.11
C ALA A 303 -18.31 13.96 -6.56
N VAL A 304 -19.22 14.32 -7.48
CA VAL A 304 -18.91 14.54 -8.90
C VAL A 304 -17.82 15.61 -9.04
N GLN A 305 -17.93 16.72 -8.31
CA GLN A 305 -16.94 17.80 -8.36
C GLN A 305 -15.56 17.33 -7.88
N LEU A 306 -15.50 16.55 -6.81
CA LEU A 306 -14.24 16.01 -6.31
C LEU A 306 -13.61 14.98 -7.24
N TYR A 307 -14.39 14.08 -7.84
CA TYR A 307 -13.85 13.14 -8.82
C TYR A 307 -13.34 13.87 -10.07
N MET A 308 -14.04 14.90 -10.54
CA MET A 308 -13.55 15.74 -11.65
C MET A 308 -12.24 16.44 -11.27
N LEU A 309 -12.15 16.98 -10.05
CA LEU A 309 -10.94 17.60 -9.52
C LEU A 309 -9.77 16.60 -9.38
N THR A 310 -10.07 15.32 -9.19
CA THR A 310 -9.08 14.23 -9.08
C THR A 310 -8.38 13.93 -10.42
N LEU A 311 -9.02 14.18 -11.56
CA LEU A 311 -8.49 13.76 -12.87
C LEU A 311 -7.15 14.41 -13.23
N GLN A 312 -6.98 15.70 -12.95
CA GLN A 312 -5.74 16.41 -13.26
C GLN A 312 -4.52 15.89 -12.47
N PRO A 313 -4.55 15.82 -11.12
CA PRO A 313 -3.43 15.28 -10.36
C PRO A 313 -3.20 13.80 -10.66
N LEU A 314 -4.26 13.03 -10.91
CA LEU A 314 -4.12 11.62 -11.27
C LEU A 314 -3.33 11.45 -12.58
N ARG A 315 -3.71 12.16 -13.64
CA ARG A 315 -3.01 12.10 -14.93
C ARG A 315 -1.57 12.59 -14.85
N ALA A 316 -1.32 13.61 -14.04
CA ALA A 316 0.03 14.11 -13.77
C ALA A 316 0.91 13.03 -13.09
N SER A 317 0.37 12.34 -12.08
CA SER A 317 1.09 11.26 -11.37
C SER A 317 1.45 10.07 -12.24
N CYS A 318 0.76 9.95 -13.37
CA CYS A 318 0.89 8.87 -14.33
C CYS A 318 1.73 9.24 -15.55
N ASN A 319 2.42 10.39 -15.59
CA ASN A 319 3.17 10.85 -16.77
C ASN A 319 2.36 10.79 -18.08
N GLY A 320 1.03 10.94 -18.00
CA GLY A 320 0.12 10.88 -19.14
C GLY A 320 -0.25 9.47 -19.65
N THR A 321 0.28 8.37 -19.08
CA THR A 321 -0.19 7.02 -19.41
C THR A 321 -1.53 6.73 -18.75
N ARG A 322 -2.41 6.03 -19.48
CA ARG A 322 -3.74 5.64 -19.00
C ARG A 322 -3.63 4.41 -18.10
N TYR A 323 -4.27 4.45 -16.93
CA TYR A 323 -4.23 3.36 -15.95
C TYR A 323 -5.60 3.05 -15.36
N CYS A 324 -5.69 1.90 -14.70
CA CYS A 324 -6.87 1.39 -14.00
C CYS A 324 -7.53 2.42 -13.06
N LYS A 325 -6.72 3.24 -12.38
CA LYS A 325 -7.21 4.31 -11.50
C LYS A 325 -7.98 5.40 -12.26
N GLU A 326 -7.58 5.71 -13.49
CA GLU A 326 -8.31 6.69 -14.30
C GLU A 326 -9.65 6.10 -14.74
N VAL A 327 -9.70 4.82 -15.12
CA VAL A 327 -10.96 4.10 -15.42
C VAL A 327 -11.88 4.16 -14.21
N GLN A 328 -11.36 3.92 -13.00
CA GLN A 328 -12.12 4.01 -11.75
C GLN A 328 -12.71 5.41 -11.54
N VAL A 329 -11.90 6.47 -11.61
CA VAL A 329 -12.39 7.84 -11.41
C VAL A 329 -13.42 8.23 -12.47
N LEU A 330 -13.19 7.91 -13.75
CA LEU A 330 -14.14 8.18 -14.83
C LEU A 330 -15.47 7.42 -14.65
N SER A 331 -15.39 6.15 -14.24
CA SER A 331 -16.56 5.32 -13.92
C SER A 331 -17.34 5.90 -12.74
N ASN A 332 -16.64 6.34 -11.69
CA ASN A 332 -17.24 6.98 -10.52
C ASN A 332 -17.92 8.31 -10.89
N ILE A 333 -17.31 9.14 -11.75
CA ILE A 333 -17.96 10.36 -12.27
C ILE A 333 -19.27 9.99 -12.97
N ALA A 334 -19.23 9.03 -13.89
CA ALA A 334 -20.42 8.64 -14.66
C ALA A 334 -21.54 8.12 -13.75
N SER A 335 -21.23 7.21 -12.82
CA SER A 335 -22.23 6.58 -11.96
C SER A 335 -22.79 7.56 -10.93
N THR A 336 -21.96 8.41 -10.32
CA THR A 336 -22.44 9.43 -9.37
C THR A 336 -23.23 10.53 -10.06
N MET A 337 -22.87 10.93 -11.27
CA MET A 337 -23.69 11.85 -12.07
C MET A 337 -25.06 11.23 -12.38
N ASP A 338 -25.12 9.97 -12.81
CA ASP A 338 -26.39 9.26 -13.06
C ASP A 338 -27.26 9.20 -11.79
N MET A 339 -26.67 8.87 -10.64
CA MET A 339 -27.37 8.88 -9.35
C MET A 339 -27.92 10.26 -8.99
N ALA A 340 -27.11 11.32 -9.14
CA ALA A 340 -27.53 12.70 -8.88
C ALA A 340 -28.72 13.10 -9.77
N LEU A 341 -28.70 12.73 -11.06
CA LEU A 341 -29.74 13.04 -12.03
C LEU A 341 -31.05 12.27 -11.82
N LYS A 342 -31.01 11.14 -11.10
CA LYS A 342 -32.19 10.34 -10.73
C LYS A 342 -32.92 10.89 -9.50
N LYS A 343 -32.33 11.86 -8.78
CA LYS A 343 -33.00 12.47 -7.63
C LYS A 343 -34.18 13.35 -8.06
N PRO A 344 -35.32 13.30 -7.35
CA PRO A 344 -36.46 14.17 -7.62
C PRO A 344 -36.11 15.66 -7.54
N THR A 345 -35.14 15.99 -6.68
CA THR A 345 -34.65 17.35 -6.44
C THR A 345 -33.34 17.65 -7.15
N ALA A 346 -33.04 16.94 -8.25
CA ALA A 346 -31.79 17.12 -8.99
C ALA A 346 -31.57 18.59 -9.35
N LYS A 347 -30.39 19.11 -9.01
CA LYS A 347 -29.97 20.46 -9.40
C LYS A 347 -28.90 20.38 -10.46
N ILE A 348 -29.00 21.23 -11.46
CA ILE A 348 -27.98 21.42 -12.49
C ILE A 348 -27.60 22.90 -12.46
N ASN A 349 -26.33 23.19 -12.18
CA ASN A 349 -25.81 24.55 -12.02
C ASN A 349 -26.59 25.37 -10.96
N GLY A 350 -26.93 24.73 -9.84
CA GLY A 350 -27.66 25.36 -8.73
C GLY A 350 -29.15 25.58 -8.96
N LYS A 351 -29.69 25.24 -10.15
CA LYS A 351 -31.10 25.39 -10.49
C LYS A 351 -31.79 24.02 -10.54
N PRO A 352 -33.09 23.92 -10.18
CA PRO A 352 -33.86 22.69 -10.38
C PRO A 352 -33.79 22.25 -11.84
N ALA A 353 -33.54 20.96 -12.06
CA ALA A 353 -33.35 20.43 -13.39
C ALA A 353 -34.67 20.39 -14.19
N SER A 354 -34.73 21.11 -15.30
CA SER A 354 -35.78 20.97 -16.32
C SER A 354 -35.59 19.67 -17.11
N LYS A 355 -36.64 19.21 -17.81
CA LYS A 355 -36.55 18.01 -18.68
C LYS A 355 -35.38 18.07 -19.67
N ASP A 356 -35.17 19.23 -20.30
CA ASP A 356 -34.08 19.40 -21.28
C ASP A 356 -32.71 19.38 -20.62
N THR A 357 -32.57 20.02 -19.46
CA THR A 357 -31.30 20.00 -18.71
C THR A 357 -31.00 18.61 -18.13
N LEU A 358 -32.01 17.85 -17.71
CA LEU A 358 -31.85 16.45 -17.30
C LEU A 358 -31.37 15.59 -18.48
N ALA A 359 -31.98 15.73 -19.66
CA ALA A 359 -31.55 15.01 -20.86
C ALA A 359 -30.12 15.39 -21.27
N ALA A 360 -29.73 16.67 -21.13
CA ALA A 360 -28.36 17.10 -21.37
C ALA A 360 -27.38 16.51 -20.33
N GLY A 361 -27.76 16.51 -19.05
CA GLY A 361 -26.99 15.91 -17.96
C GLY A 361 -26.75 14.42 -18.16
N ARG A 362 -27.78 13.67 -18.55
CA ARG A 362 -27.68 12.22 -18.85
C ARG A 362 -26.76 11.95 -20.03
N ARG A 363 -26.83 12.78 -21.09
CA ARG A 363 -25.89 12.71 -22.21
C ARG A 363 -24.45 13.01 -21.78
N ALA A 364 -24.24 13.93 -20.83
CA ALA A 364 -22.92 14.19 -20.28
C ALA A 364 -22.40 13.01 -19.44
N ALA A 365 -23.22 12.44 -18.57
CA ALA A 365 -22.89 11.23 -17.80
C ALA A 365 -22.56 10.03 -18.73
N LEU A 366 -23.30 9.90 -19.84
CA LEU A 366 -23.07 8.86 -20.84
C LEU A 366 -21.69 8.99 -21.49
N ARG A 367 -21.27 10.22 -21.82
CA ARG A 367 -19.93 10.49 -22.35
C ARG A 367 -18.82 10.12 -21.36
N TRP A 368 -19.03 10.33 -20.07
CA TRP A 368 -18.08 9.89 -19.03
C TRP A 368 -17.98 8.37 -18.96
N ALA A 369 -19.11 7.66 -19.06
CA ALA A 369 -19.12 6.20 -19.09
C ALA A 369 -18.42 5.66 -20.35
N ASP A 370 -18.70 6.24 -21.53
CA ASP A 370 -18.01 5.91 -22.77
C ASP A 370 -16.51 6.17 -22.67
N GLN A 371 -16.10 7.28 -22.03
CA GLN A 371 -14.69 7.60 -21.83
C GLN A 371 -14.00 6.63 -20.86
N ALA A 372 -14.69 6.17 -19.82
CA ALA A 372 -14.16 5.15 -18.92
C ALA A 372 -13.90 3.82 -19.67
N ILE A 373 -14.87 3.38 -20.49
CA ILE A 373 -14.75 2.17 -21.32
C ILE A 373 -13.61 2.32 -22.32
N ALA A 374 -13.57 3.42 -23.07
CA ALA A 374 -12.50 3.69 -24.03
C ALA A 374 -11.11 3.74 -23.37
N THR A 375 -11.03 4.28 -22.14
CA THR A 375 -9.78 4.29 -21.38
C THR A 375 -9.38 2.88 -20.95
N ALA A 376 -10.34 2.03 -20.56
CA ALA A 376 -10.07 0.64 -20.23
C ALA A 376 -9.62 -0.18 -21.44
N ASP A 377 -10.19 0.06 -22.63
CA ASP A 377 -9.85 -0.63 -23.87
C ASP A 377 -8.40 -0.40 -24.32
N ILE A 378 -7.82 0.74 -23.97
CA ILE A 378 -6.40 1.04 -24.22
C ILE A 378 -5.47 0.23 -23.29
N ILE A 379 -5.95 -0.14 -22.10
CA ILE A 379 -5.17 -0.91 -21.12
C ILE A 379 -5.20 -2.38 -21.53
N LYS A 380 -4.02 -2.98 -21.66
CA LYS A 380 -3.89 -4.39 -22.02
C LYS A 380 -4.58 -5.29 -21.00
N PRO A 381 -5.26 -6.38 -21.40
CA PRO A 381 -5.97 -7.26 -20.48
C PRO A 381 -5.10 -7.79 -19.33
N GLU A 382 -3.83 -8.10 -19.59
CA GLU A 382 -2.87 -8.58 -18.59
C GLU A 382 -2.49 -7.53 -17.53
N ASP A 383 -2.63 -6.24 -17.85
CA ASP A 383 -2.34 -5.12 -16.95
C ASP A 383 -3.57 -4.67 -16.15
N ARG A 384 -4.74 -5.29 -16.39
CA ARG A 384 -5.99 -4.96 -15.69
C ARG A 384 -6.06 -5.69 -14.36
N ASP A 385 -6.02 -4.93 -13.28
CA ASP A 385 -6.30 -5.43 -11.94
C ASP A 385 -7.82 -5.61 -11.70
N GLU A 386 -8.17 -6.15 -10.53
CA GLU A 386 -9.56 -6.34 -10.11
C GLU A 386 -10.32 -5.00 -10.08
N ILE A 387 -9.64 -3.93 -9.67
CA ILE A 387 -10.21 -2.57 -9.60
C ILE A 387 -10.58 -2.08 -10.99
N CYS A 388 -9.71 -2.23 -11.98
CA CYS A 388 -9.99 -1.87 -13.36
C CYS A 388 -11.18 -2.63 -13.91
N THR A 389 -11.25 -3.93 -13.60
CA THR A 389 -12.32 -4.80 -14.08
C THR A 389 -13.66 -4.40 -13.46
N ALA A 390 -13.69 -4.13 -12.16
CA ALA A 390 -14.88 -3.64 -11.47
C ALA A 390 -15.31 -2.26 -12.01
N ALA A 391 -14.36 -1.36 -12.23
CA ALA A 391 -14.62 -0.03 -12.79
C ALA A 391 -15.19 -0.10 -14.22
N LEU A 392 -14.67 -0.99 -15.06
CA LEU A 392 -15.18 -1.25 -16.41
C LEU A 392 -16.62 -1.77 -16.38
N ILE A 393 -16.91 -2.77 -15.53
CA ILE A 393 -18.27 -3.30 -15.36
C ILE A 393 -19.22 -2.20 -14.88
N SER A 394 -18.80 -1.40 -13.90
CA SER A 394 -19.57 -0.25 -13.41
C SER A 394 -19.87 0.76 -14.52
N ALA A 395 -18.89 1.06 -15.37
CA ALA A 395 -19.07 1.98 -16.50
C ALA A 395 -20.04 1.40 -17.55
N GLN A 396 -19.94 0.10 -17.85
CA GLN A 396 -20.84 -0.60 -18.78
C GLN A 396 -22.28 -0.66 -18.26
N MET A 397 -22.48 -0.97 -16.97
CA MET A 397 -23.80 -0.92 -16.31
C MET A 397 -24.40 0.49 -16.41
N THR A 398 -23.62 1.50 -16.00
CA THR A 398 -24.06 2.91 -16.01
C THR A 398 -24.41 3.38 -17.43
N ARG A 399 -23.61 3.00 -18.42
CA ARG A 399 -23.88 3.27 -19.83
C ARG A 399 -25.20 2.65 -20.29
N ALA A 400 -25.45 1.39 -19.95
CA ALA A 400 -26.67 0.69 -20.35
C ALA A 400 -27.93 1.33 -19.75
N ASP A 401 -27.87 1.72 -18.48
CA ASP A 401 -28.95 2.47 -17.81
C ASP A 401 -29.16 3.86 -18.42
N LEU A 402 -28.09 4.63 -18.68
CA LEU A 402 -28.20 5.96 -19.29
C LEU A 402 -28.75 5.93 -20.73
N LEU A 403 -28.43 4.89 -21.50
CA LEU A 403 -29.04 4.68 -22.82
C LEU A 403 -30.54 4.46 -22.70
N LEU A 404 -30.99 3.69 -21.70
CA LEU A 404 -32.41 3.49 -21.43
C LEU A 404 -33.09 4.81 -21.05
N ASP A 405 -32.48 5.57 -20.14
CA ASP A 405 -33.03 6.84 -19.61
C ASP A 405 -33.01 7.98 -20.65
N ASN A 406 -32.23 7.85 -21.72
CA ASN A 406 -32.24 8.74 -22.89
C ASN A 406 -33.22 8.30 -23.99
N GLY A 407 -33.85 7.12 -23.85
CA GLY A 407 -34.81 6.58 -24.83
C GLY A 407 -34.19 5.66 -25.89
N ASP A 408 -32.88 5.42 -25.86
CA ASP A 408 -32.15 4.53 -26.79
C ASP A 408 -32.31 3.05 -26.39
N LYS A 409 -33.56 2.58 -26.30
CA LYS A 409 -33.92 1.24 -25.80
C LYS A 409 -33.19 0.10 -26.51
N ALA A 410 -33.01 0.18 -27.83
CA ALA A 410 -32.33 -0.85 -28.61
C ALA A 410 -30.85 -1.00 -28.20
N LYS A 411 -30.13 0.12 -28.07
CA LYS A 411 -28.71 0.13 -27.65
C LYS A 411 -28.56 -0.28 -26.19
N SER A 412 -29.48 0.15 -25.33
CA SER A 412 -29.51 -0.28 -23.93
C SER A 412 -29.69 -1.79 -23.82
N ARG A 413 -30.64 -2.36 -24.57
CA ARG A 413 -30.86 -3.82 -24.61
C ARG A 413 -29.62 -4.58 -25.05
N GLU A 414 -28.98 -4.14 -26.12
CA GLU A 414 -27.72 -4.73 -26.60
C GLU A 414 -26.63 -4.67 -25.52
N ALA A 415 -26.47 -3.53 -24.86
CA ALA A 415 -25.47 -3.33 -23.81
C ALA A 415 -25.72 -4.23 -22.58
N PHE A 416 -26.97 -4.42 -22.15
CA PHE A 416 -27.25 -5.35 -21.05
C PHE A 416 -27.04 -6.82 -21.44
N LEU A 417 -27.42 -7.20 -22.68
CA LEU A 417 -27.22 -8.57 -23.17
C LEU A 417 -25.73 -8.93 -23.25
N SER A 418 -24.88 -8.00 -23.70
CA SER A 418 -23.44 -8.24 -23.78
C SER A 418 -22.77 -8.34 -22.40
N LEU A 419 -23.33 -7.68 -21.38
CA LEU A 419 -22.76 -7.63 -20.04
C LEU A 419 -23.15 -8.81 -19.15
N LEU A 420 -24.34 -9.38 -19.33
CA LEU A 420 -24.86 -10.48 -18.50
C LEU A 420 -23.93 -11.70 -18.38
N PRO A 421 -23.27 -12.20 -19.45
CA PRO A 421 -22.33 -13.31 -19.34
C PRO A 421 -21.20 -13.01 -18.34
N THR A 422 -20.59 -11.84 -18.43
CA THR A 422 -19.52 -11.41 -17.53
C THR A 422 -19.99 -11.24 -16.09
N LEU A 423 -21.20 -10.72 -15.88
CA LEU A 423 -21.78 -10.60 -14.53
C LEU A 423 -22.02 -11.97 -13.88
N ARG A 424 -22.50 -12.94 -14.67
CA ARG A 424 -22.73 -14.33 -14.22
C ARG A 424 -21.43 -15.06 -13.93
N GLU A 425 -20.44 -14.93 -14.81
CA GLU A 425 -19.09 -15.48 -14.62
C GLU A 425 -18.46 -14.98 -13.32
N LYS A 426 -18.63 -13.69 -13.00
CA LYS A 426 -18.11 -13.06 -11.78
C LYS A 426 -19.02 -13.19 -10.56
N ASN A 427 -20.15 -13.91 -10.67
CA ASN A 427 -21.13 -14.11 -9.61
C ASN A 427 -21.64 -12.79 -8.96
N LEU A 428 -21.87 -11.76 -9.77
CA LEU A 428 -22.31 -10.43 -9.32
C LEU A 428 -23.84 -10.35 -9.23
N LEU A 429 -24.43 -11.15 -8.35
CA LEU A 429 -25.89 -11.36 -8.26
C LEU A 429 -26.73 -10.06 -8.28
N PRO A 430 -26.41 -9.01 -7.51
CA PRO A 430 -27.15 -7.75 -7.59
C PRO A 430 -27.18 -7.07 -8.95
N LEU A 431 -26.05 -7.13 -9.67
CA LEU A 431 -25.91 -6.50 -10.98
C LEU A 431 -26.61 -7.32 -12.05
N ILE A 432 -26.63 -8.65 -11.90
CA ILE A 432 -27.43 -9.53 -12.76
C ILE A 432 -28.90 -9.15 -12.66
N GLU A 433 -29.43 -9.03 -11.44
CA GLU A 433 -30.83 -8.63 -11.24
C GLU A 433 -31.11 -7.25 -11.86
N THR A 434 -30.22 -6.28 -11.62
CA THR A 434 -30.36 -4.92 -12.16
C THR A 434 -30.35 -4.92 -13.70
N ALA A 435 -29.45 -5.70 -14.32
CA ALA A 435 -29.36 -5.83 -15.77
C ALA A 435 -30.60 -6.52 -16.37
N GLU A 436 -31.12 -7.57 -15.72
CA GLU A 436 -32.35 -8.25 -16.16
C GLU A 436 -33.58 -7.34 -16.05
N GLN A 437 -33.68 -6.52 -14.99
CA GLN A 437 -34.70 -5.49 -14.88
C GLN A 437 -34.55 -4.40 -15.96
N GLY A 438 -33.31 -3.99 -16.27
CA GLY A 438 -33.00 -3.10 -17.37
C GLY A 438 -33.47 -3.64 -18.73
N LEU A 439 -33.21 -4.92 -19.00
CA LEU A 439 -33.66 -5.61 -20.22
C LEU A 439 -35.17 -5.65 -20.37
N LYS A 440 -35.90 -5.93 -19.28
CA LYS A 440 -37.37 -5.91 -19.28
C LYS A 440 -37.89 -4.52 -19.66
N ARG A 441 -37.35 -3.46 -19.05
CA ARG A 441 -37.71 -2.06 -19.34
C ARG A 441 -37.35 -1.63 -20.76
N ALA A 442 -36.25 -2.15 -21.33
CA ALA A 442 -35.85 -1.85 -22.69
C ALA A 442 -36.69 -2.60 -23.76
N SER A 443 -37.41 -3.65 -23.36
CA SER A 443 -38.22 -4.48 -24.26
C SER A 443 -39.71 -4.09 -24.30
N THR A 444 -40.17 -3.33 -23.31
CA THR A 444 -41.44 -2.59 -23.32
C THR A 444 -41.24 -1.26 -24.02
#